data_AF-A0A346B2I0-F1
#
_entry.id   AF-A0A346B2I0-F1
#
_cell.length_a   1.000
_cell.length_b   1.000
_cell.length_c   1.000
_cell.angle_alpha   90.00
_cell.angle_beta   90.00
_cell.angle_gamma   90.00
#
_symmetry.space_group_name_H-M   'P 1'
#
loop_
_entity.id
_entity.type
_entity.pdbx_description
1 polymer ?
#
loop_
_entity_poly.entity_id
_entity_poly.type
_entity_poly.pdbx_seq_one_letter_code
_entity_poly.pdbx_strand_id
1 'polypeptide(L)' 'MDERGKMMPREIAWEDGSKFAIDRVLGVVPAAAQKAGGQGDRYTIRIKDRITSLFFERSTNLSGPVIGRWFVERK' A
#
# COMPACT_ATOMS: atom_id res chain seq x y z
N MET A 1 6.31 10.53 -6.90
CA MET A 1 7.13 9.35 -6.53
C MET A 1 8.32 9.88 -5.75
N ASP A 2 8.81 9.15 -4.74
CA ASP A 2 10.06 9.54 -4.08
C ASP A 2 11.28 9.28 -4.99
N GLU A 3 12.45 9.74 -4.56
CA GLU A 3 13.73 9.60 -5.28
C GLU A 3 14.17 8.14 -5.49
N ARG A 4 13.49 7.17 -4.88
CA ARG A 4 13.71 5.72 -5.01
C ARG A 4 12.64 5.05 -5.88
N GLY A 5 11.80 5.82 -6.55
CA GLY A 5 10.68 5.31 -7.34
C GLY A 5 9.56 4.71 -6.47
N LYS A 6 9.57 4.95 -5.16
CA LYS A 6 8.54 4.46 -4.26
C LYS A 6 7.30 5.35 -4.37
N MET A 7 6.16 4.71 -4.61
CA MET A 7 4.89 5.41 -4.49
C MET A 7 4.62 5.63 -3.00
N MET A 8 4.53 6.90 -2.62
CA MET A 8 4.07 7.29 -1.30
C MET A 8 2.57 7.50 -1.37
N PRO A 9 1.75 6.58 -0.85
CA PRO A 9 0.31 6.80 -0.79
C PRO A 9 0.04 7.96 0.18
N ARG A 10 -0.67 8.98 -0.31
CA ARG A 10 -1.11 10.13 0.51
C ARG A 10 -2.49 9.87 1.11
N GLU A 11 -3.28 9.06 0.41
CA GLU A 11 -4.64 8.67 0.77
C GLU A 11 -4.82 7.21 0.41
N ILE A 12 -5.59 6.49 1.21
CA ILE A 12 -6.02 5.12 0.92
C ILE A 12 -7.54 5.04 0.94
N ALA A 13 -8.08 4.29 -0.03
CA ALA A 13 -9.47 3.89 0.01
C ALA A 13 -9.58 2.57 0.79
N TRP A 14 -10.40 2.58 1.84
CA TRP A 14 -10.83 1.36 2.52
C TRP A 14 -11.84 0.60 1.67
N GLU A 15 -12.07 -0.67 2.01
CA GLU A 15 -13.04 -1.53 1.29
C GLU A 15 -14.46 -0.97 1.33
N ASP A 16 -14.82 -0.18 2.34
CA ASP A 16 -16.14 0.46 2.43
C ASP A 16 -16.28 1.68 1.48
N GLY A 17 -15.20 2.08 0.79
CA GLY A 17 -15.14 3.27 -0.06
C GLY A 17 -14.65 4.53 0.66
N SER A 18 -14.54 4.51 1.98
CA SER A 18 -14.01 5.61 2.78
C SER A 18 -12.55 5.86 2.45
N LYS A 19 -12.24 7.13 2.24
CA LYS A 19 -10.90 7.62 1.97
C LYS A 19 -10.28 8.15 3.24
N PHE A 20 -9.06 7.72 3.52
CA PHE A 20 -8.32 8.12 4.70
C PHE A 20 -6.95 8.67 4.31
N ALA A 21 -6.66 9.86 4.81
CA ALA A 21 -5.34 10.46 4.66
C ALA A 21 -4.31 9.69 5.50
N ILE A 22 -3.16 9.42 4.91
CA ILE A 22 -2.03 8.83 5.61
C ILE A 22 -1.25 9.96 6.27
N ASP A 23 -1.15 9.94 7.59
CA ASP A 23 -0.35 10.92 8.33
C ASP A 23 1.14 10.66 8.16
N ARG A 24 1.56 9.39 8.22
CA ARG A 24 2.97 9.03 8.10
C ARG A 24 3.17 7.59 7.65
N VAL A 25 4.12 7.38 6.74
CA VAL A 25 4.65 6.05 6.44
C VAL A 25 5.76 5.73 7.45
N LEU A 26 5.55 4.71 8.27
CA LEU A 26 6.48 4.26 9.31
C LEU A 26 7.57 3.33 8.75
N GLY A 27 7.26 2.57 7.71
CA GLY A 27 8.20 1.64 7.10
C GLY A 27 7.63 1.00 5.85
N VAL A 28 8.50 0.50 4.98
CA VAL A 28 8.08 -0.15 3.74
C VAL A 28 8.97 -1.36 3.45
N VAL A 29 8.37 -2.53 3.36
CA VAL A 29 9.03 -3.83 3.18
C VAL A 29 8.45 -4.50 1.92
N PRO A 30 9.28 -5.01 1.00
CA PRO A 30 8.76 -5.74 -0.16
C PRO A 30 8.02 -7.01 0.29
N ALA A 31 6.80 -7.24 -0.23
CA ALA A 31 5.98 -8.38 0.16
C ALA A 31 6.61 -9.71 -0.25
N ALA A 32 7.46 -9.71 -1.29
CA ALA A 32 8.27 -10.86 -1.67
C ALA A 32 9.22 -11.34 -0.56
N ALA A 33 9.55 -10.49 0.42
CA ALA A 33 10.35 -10.87 1.59
C ALA A 33 9.51 -11.56 2.69
N GLN A 34 8.18 -11.49 2.64
CA GLN A 34 7.30 -12.30 3.48
C GLN A 34 7.00 -13.62 2.77
N LYS A 35 7.21 -14.74 3.45
CA LYS A 35 7.06 -16.15 3.00
C LYS A 35 5.75 -16.52 2.29
N ALA A 36 4.80 -15.61 2.12
CA ALA A 36 3.45 -15.85 1.61
C ALA A 36 3.29 -15.66 0.08
N GLY A 37 4.35 -15.39 -0.69
CA GLY A 37 4.27 -15.38 -2.16
C GLY A 37 3.40 -14.26 -2.77
N GLY A 38 3.03 -13.26 -1.98
CA GLY A 38 2.27 -12.10 -2.46
C GLY A 38 3.13 -11.20 -3.34
N GLN A 39 2.64 -10.87 -4.54
CA GLN A 39 3.27 -9.87 -5.41
C GLN A 39 2.92 -8.47 -4.87
N GLY A 40 3.91 -7.74 -4.34
CA GLY A 40 3.65 -6.39 -3.87
C GLY A 40 4.67 -5.79 -2.91
N ASP A 41 4.32 -4.62 -2.39
CA ASP A 41 5.05 -3.90 -1.34
C ASP A 41 4.12 -3.71 -0.13
N ARG A 42 4.62 -3.96 1.09
CA ARG A 42 3.93 -3.71 2.36
C ARG A 42 4.41 -2.41 2.97
N TYR A 43 3.49 -1.49 3.23
CA TYR A 43 3.71 -0.21 3.86
C TYR A 43 3.09 -0.22 5.25
N THR A 44 3.90 -0.02 6.29
CA THR A 44 3.41 0.30 7.62
C THR A 44 3.09 1.78 7.63
N ILE A 45 1.81 2.12 7.80
CA ILE A 45 1.32 3.50 7.76
C ILE A 45 0.61 3.83 9.07
N ARG A 46 0.66 5.10 9.45
CA ARG A 46 -0.13 5.69 10.52
C ARG A 46 -1.24 6.54 9.90
N ILE A 47 -2.46 6.28 10.34
CA ILE A 47 -3.67 7.04 10.01
C ILE A 47 -4.35 7.40 11.32
N LYS A 48 -4.47 8.69 11.58
CA LYS A 48 -4.85 9.30 12.86
C LYS A 48 -4.00 8.73 13.99
N ASP A 49 -4.63 8.03 14.93
CA ASP A 49 -3.98 7.34 16.05
C ASP A 49 -3.84 5.82 15.86
N ARG A 50 -4.07 5.33 14.64
CA ARG A 50 -3.97 3.90 14.32
C ARG A 50 -2.81 3.62 13.38
N ILE A 51 -2.06 2.58 13.69
CA ILE A 51 -1.03 2.04 12.81
C ILE A 51 -1.63 0.82 12.10
N THR A 52 -1.54 0.79 10.78
CA THR A 52 -2.04 -0.32 9.97
C THR A 52 -1.03 -0.72 8.89
N SER A 53 -1.25 -1.91 8.32
CA SER A 53 -0.45 -2.45 7.23
C SER A 53 -1.22 -2.31 5.92
N LEU A 54 -0.67 -1.51 5.03
CA LEU A 54 -1.15 -1.27 3.69
C LEU A 54 -0.33 -2.10 2.70
N PHE A 55 -1.00 -2.72 1.75
CA PHE A 55 -0.39 -3.56 0.74
C PHE A 55 -0.68 -2.97 -0.64
N PHE A 56 0.33 -3.02 -1.50
CA PHE A 56 0.21 -2.64 -2.90
C PHE A 56 0.41 -3.86 -3.78
N GLU A 57 -0.65 -4.28 -4.45
CA GLU A 57 -0.58 -5.32 -5.48
C GLU A 57 -0.46 -4.65 -6.85
N ARG A 58 0.64 -4.92 -7.55
CA ARG A 58 0.80 -4.47 -8.93
C ARG A 58 -0.14 -5.27 -9.81
N SER A 59 -0.87 -4.59 -10.69
CA SER A 59 -1.66 -5.27 -11.70
C SER A 59 -0.72 -5.98 -12.67
N THR A 60 -1.08 -7.20 -13.08
CA THR A 60 -0.38 -7.96 -14.12
C THR A 60 -0.55 -7.33 -15.51
N ASN A 61 -1.48 -6.38 -15.65
CA ASN A 61 -1.79 -5.74 -16.92
C ASN A 61 -0.86 -4.53 -17.16
N LEU A 62 0.26 -4.78 -17.83
CA LEU A 62 1.31 -3.80 -18.13
C LEU A 62 0.89 -2.66 -19.10
N SER A 63 -0.30 -2.74 -19.70
CA SER A 63 -0.79 -1.78 -20.72
C SER A 63 -1.99 -0.93 -20.29
N GLY A 64 -2.39 -0.96 -19.01
CA GLY A 64 -3.48 -0.13 -18.49
C GLY A 64 -3.00 1.05 -17.63
N PRO A 65 -3.79 2.12 -17.47
CA PRO A 65 -3.50 3.21 -16.51
C PRO A 65 -3.57 2.75 -15.04
N VAL A 66 -4.08 1.53 -14.80
CA VAL A 66 -4.22 0.94 -13.47
C VAL A 66 -2.92 0.24 -13.07
N ILE A 67 -2.01 1.02 -12.50
CA ILE A 67 -0.69 0.59 -12.02
C ILE A 67 -0.72 -0.41 -10.85
N GLY A 68 -1.87 -0.63 -10.23
CA GLY A 68 -2.06 -1.58 -9.13
C GLY A 68 -3.19 -1.19 -8.18
N ARG A 69 -3.44 -2.03 -7.18
CA ARG A 69 -4.46 -1.83 -6.15
C ARG A 69 -3.82 -1.72 -4.77
N TRP A 70 -4.25 -0.72 -4.02
CA TRP A 70 -3.96 -0.57 -2.60
C TRP A 70 -5.06 -1.25 -1.78
N PHE A 71 -4.68 -2.01 -0.75
CA PHE A 71 -5.64 -2.59 0.19
C PHE A 71 -5.01 -2.74 1.58
N VAL A 72 -5.83 -2.69 2.62
CA VAL A 72 -5.40 -2.79 4.02
C VAL A 72 -5.62 -4.24 4.50
N GLU A 73 -4.63 -4.82 5.19
CA GLU A 73 -4.78 -6.15 5.80
C GLU A 73 -5.80 -6.08 6.94
N ARG A 74 -6.83 -6.91 6.88
CA ARG A 74 -7.79 -7.11 7.97
C ARG A 74 -7.09 -7.93 9.05
N LYS A 75 -7.16 -7.47 10.29
CA LYS A 75 -6.76 -8.22 11.48
C LYS A 75 -7.98 -8.84 12.14
#